data_AF-A0A3N5UUJ1-F1
#
_entry.id   AF-A0A3N5UUJ1-F1
#
_cell.length_a   1.000
_cell.length_b   1.000
_cell.length_c   1.000
_cell.angle_alpha   90.00
_cell.angle_beta   90.00
_cell.angle_gamma   90.00
#
_symmetry.space_group_name_H-M   'P 1'
#
loop_
_entity.id
_entity.type
_entity.pdbx_description
1 polymer ?
#
loop_
_entity_poly.entity_id
_entity_poly.type
_entity_poly.pdbx_seq_one_letter_code
_entity_poly.pdbx_strand_id
1 'polypeptide(L)'
;MKRIPWDIVLALLAGLGLGLVYSWMISPPRIVDAEPVALRADFKDQYRSAVAAAYNATGNRPRARARLSLLGDADPVEALNAQAQRMLASSAGGVSGEQFGHADQVAALALALDDDPDHALISTPTAEIINNAGNISTATSPPPPPDVPIALTETPEIIETQSTIIVGAVTPRPTRTSVPTLGAPFALTGQESLCDSNLPDGLLQVLVLNSNRRQLAGVEVVVTWDGGKEQFFTGLKTELGNGYADYIMTPEVTYAIQLARGSDVALGIVAPTCQTSSGETFFGGIKLTFQQP
;
A
#
# COMPACT_ATOMS: atom_id res chain seq x y z
N MET A 1 -59.93 -2.97 34.33
CA MET A 1 -59.14 -2.91 33.08
C MET A 1 -58.54 -1.51 32.97
N LYS A 2 -57.24 -1.34 33.27
CA LYS A 2 -56.58 -0.02 33.24
C LYS A 2 -56.44 0.43 31.78
N ARG A 3 -57.01 1.59 31.43
CA ARG A 3 -56.84 2.18 30.11
C ARG A 3 -55.43 2.71 30.02
N ILE A 4 -54.66 2.21 29.06
CA ILE A 4 -53.31 2.71 28.78
C ILE A 4 -53.48 4.13 28.23
N PRO A 5 -52.79 5.13 28.80
CA PRO A 5 -52.83 6.50 28.30
C PRO A 5 -52.21 6.54 26.89
N TRP A 6 -53.04 6.81 25.89
CA TRP A 6 -52.66 6.81 24.47
C TRP A 6 -51.59 7.84 24.14
N ASP A 7 -51.58 8.97 24.85
CA ASP A 7 -50.60 10.05 24.64
C ASP A 7 -49.18 9.60 24.96
N ILE A 8 -49.00 8.71 25.95
CA ILE A 8 -47.69 8.15 26.30
C ILE A 8 -47.21 7.20 25.18
N VAL A 9 -48.12 6.45 24.57
CA VAL A 9 -47.80 5.53 23.46
C VAL A 9 -47.37 6.32 22.22
N LEU A 10 -48.05 7.43 21.91
CA LEU A 10 -47.68 8.30 20.79
C LEU A 10 -46.33 8.98 21.02
N ALA A 11 -46.07 9.51 22.21
CA ALA A 11 -44.78 10.11 22.54
C ALA A 11 -43.63 9.10 22.44
N LEU A 12 -43.85 7.87 22.88
CA LEU A 12 -42.85 6.79 22.81
C LEU A 12 -42.56 6.37 21.36
N LEU A 13 -43.61 6.22 20.54
CA LEU A 13 -43.45 5.90 19.11
C LEU A 13 -42.74 7.03 18.35
N ALA A 14 -43.07 8.29 18.64
CA ALA A 14 -42.41 9.44 18.03
C ALA A 14 -40.92 9.49 18.40
N GLY A 15 -40.58 9.27 19.67
CA GLY A 15 -39.18 9.23 20.13
C GLY A 15 -38.39 8.08 19.51
N LEU A 16 -38.98 6.88 19.43
CA LEU A 16 -38.34 5.72 18.80
C LEU A 16 -38.14 5.94 17.29
N GLY A 17 -39.13 6.52 16.62
CA GLY A 17 -39.02 6.90 15.20
C GLY A 17 -37.89 7.90 14.96
N LEU A 18 -37.83 8.97 15.75
CA LEU A 18 -36.75 9.96 15.66
C LEU A 18 -35.37 9.36 15.96
N GLY A 19 -35.26 8.50 16.98
CA GLY A 19 -34.02 7.80 17.31
C GLY A 19 -33.55 6.87 16.20
N LEU A 20 -34.47 6.14 15.57
CA LEU A 20 -34.16 5.26 14.44
C LEU A 20 -33.65 6.07 13.24
N VAL A 21 -34.36 7.14 12.87
CA VAL A 21 -33.97 8.04 11.76
C VAL A 21 -32.60 8.65 12.04
N TYR A 22 -32.34 9.07 13.28
CA TYR A 22 -31.03 9.60 13.67
C TYR A 22 -29.91 8.55 13.51
N SER A 23 -30.13 7.34 14.01
CA SER A 23 -29.14 6.25 13.93
C SER A 23 -28.87 5.77 12.50
N TRP A 24 -29.80 5.93 11.57
CA TRP A 24 -29.64 5.44 10.20
C TRP A 24 -29.16 6.51 9.23
N MET A 25 -29.68 7.74 9.35
CA MET A 25 -29.41 8.82 8.40
C MET A 25 -28.25 9.72 8.83
N ILE A 26 -28.10 9.96 10.14
CA ILE A 26 -27.13 10.94 10.66
C ILE A 26 -25.86 10.23 11.15
N SER A 27 -26.00 9.08 11.82
CA SER A 27 -24.86 8.32 12.34
C SER A 27 -25.02 6.82 12.12
N PRO A 28 -24.97 6.35 10.85
CA PRO A 28 -25.01 4.92 10.57
C PRO A 28 -23.88 4.20 11.32
N PRO A 29 -24.18 3.10 12.04
CA PRO A 29 -23.15 2.36 12.77
C PRO A 29 -22.14 1.81 11.78
N ARG A 30 -20.87 2.14 11.99
CA ARG A 30 -19.76 1.52 11.27
C ARG A 30 -19.33 0.30 12.06
N ILE A 31 -19.29 -0.87 11.42
CA ILE A 31 -18.63 -2.03 12.01
C ILE A 31 -17.13 -1.77 11.92
N VAL A 32 -16.58 -1.19 12.98
CA VAL A 32 -15.15 -1.13 13.24
C VAL A 32 -14.75 -2.50 13.80
N ASP A 33 -13.62 -3.03 13.34
CA ASP A 33 -13.06 -4.32 13.80
C ASP A 33 -13.84 -5.59 13.40
N ALA A 34 -14.36 -5.64 12.17
CA ALA A 34 -14.85 -6.89 11.60
C ALA A 34 -13.67 -7.86 11.34
N GLU A 35 -13.72 -9.06 11.91
CA GLU A 35 -12.75 -10.11 11.60
C GLU A 35 -12.85 -10.53 10.11
N PRO A 36 -11.72 -10.86 9.44
CA PRO A 36 -11.71 -11.23 8.03
C PRO A 36 -12.64 -12.40 7.65
N VAL A 37 -12.94 -13.29 8.62
CA VAL A 37 -13.87 -14.41 8.45
C VAL A 37 -15.33 -13.95 8.24
N ALA A 38 -15.72 -12.82 8.83
CA ALA A 38 -17.08 -12.27 8.77
C ALA A 38 -17.37 -11.47 7.49
N LEU A 39 -16.38 -11.33 6.59
CA LEU A 39 -16.56 -10.67 5.30
C LEU A 39 -17.57 -11.42 4.41
N ARG A 40 -18.38 -10.66 3.66
CA ARG A 40 -19.18 -11.20 2.56
C ARG A 40 -18.26 -11.77 1.47
N ALA A 41 -18.75 -12.74 0.70
CA ALA A 41 -17.98 -13.46 -0.32
C ALA A 41 -17.19 -12.53 -1.26
N ASP A 42 -17.82 -11.47 -1.78
CA ASP A 42 -17.16 -10.53 -2.70
C ASP A 42 -15.99 -9.78 -2.06
N PHE A 43 -16.07 -9.47 -0.76
CA PHE A 43 -14.98 -8.82 -0.03
C PHE A 43 -13.89 -9.83 0.35
N LYS A 44 -14.23 -11.10 0.56
CA LYS A 44 -13.24 -12.17 0.71
C LYS A 44 -12.41 -12.30 -0.56
N ASP A 45 -13.05 -12.23 -1.74
CA ASP A 45 -12.35 -12.25 -3.02
C ASP A 45 -11.37 -11.05 -3.15
N GLN A 46 -11.79 -9.84 -2.74
CA GLN A 46 -10.89 -8.67 -2.70
C GLN A 46 -9.74 -8.82 -1.69
N TYR A 47 -9.99 -9.43 -0.54
CA TYR A 47 -8.94 -9.69 0.44
C TYR A 47 -7.91 -10.69 -0.10
N ARG A 48 -8.35 -11.77 -0.75
CA ARG A 48 -7.47 -12.76 -1.38
C ARG A 48 -6.61 -12.15 -2.48
N SER A 49 -7.17 -11.27 -3.31
CA SER A 49 -6.40 -10.57 -4.36
C SER A 49 -5.37 -9.60 -3.75
N ALA A 50 -5.71 -8.89 -2.67
CA ALA A 50 -4.75 -8.04 -1.96
C ALA A 50 -3.60 -8.85 -1.33
N VAL A 51 -3.89 -10.03 -0.77
CA VAL A 51 -2.86 -10.95 -0.27
C VAL A 51 -1.98 -11.46 -1.40
N ALA A 52 -2.55 -11.81 -2.56
CA ALA A 52 -1.82 -12.22 -3.75
C ALA A 52 -0.90 -11.12 -4.30
N ALA A 53 -1.36 -9.87 -4.35
CA ALA A 53 -0.55 -8.72 -4.75
C ALA A 53 0.61 -8.48 -3.77
N ALA A 54 0.33 -8.55 -2.46
CA ALA A 54 1.37 -8.41 -1.44
C ALA A 54 2.41 -9.55 -1.51
N TYR A 55 1.97 -10.77 -1.83
CA TYR A 55 2.86 -11.90 -2.07
C TYR A 55 3.72 -11.68 -3.32
N ASN A 56 3.14 -11.23 -4.44
CA ASN A 56 3.90 -10.93 -5.66
C ASN A 56 5.03 -9.90 -5.40
N ALA A 57 4.76 -8.89 -4.57
CA ALA A 57 5.75 -7.88 -4.21
C ALA A 57 6.84 -8.36 -3.24
N THR A 58 6.54 -9.32 -2.35
CA THR A 58 7.44 -9.68 -1.23
C THR A 58 7.99 -11.10 -1.27
N GLY A 59 7.38 -12.02 -2.03
CA GLY A 59 7.72 -13.44 -2.08
C GLY A 59 7.52 -14.20 -0.75
N ASN A 60 6.89 -13.59 0.26
CA ASN A 60 6.79 -14.18 1.60
C ASN A 60 5.59 -15.13 1.71
N ARG A 61 5.79 -16.41 1.36
CA ARG A 61 4.77 -17.46 1.47
C ARG A 61 4.23 -17.65 2.90
N PRO A 62 5.08 -17.74 3.95
CA PRO A 62 4.59 -17.93 5.32
C PRO A 62 3.68 -16.79 5.82
N ARG A 63 3.88 -15.57 5.34
CA ARG A 63 3.01 -14.42 5.65
C ARG A 63 1.70 -14.46 4.85
N ALA A 64 1.75 -14.89 3.60
CA ALA A 64 0.55 -15.00 2.77
C ALA A 64 -0.41 -16.07 3.33
N ARG A 65 0.09 -17.27 3.68
CA ARG A 65 -0.73 -18.33 4.29
C ARG A 65 -1.37 -17.88 5.61
N ALA A 66 -0.62 -17.19 6.47
CA ALA A 66 -1.11 -16.73 7.76
C ALA A 66 -2.22 -15.68 7.63
N ARG A 67 -2.26 -14.94 6.51
CA ARG A 67 -3.35 -14.01 6.21
C ARG A 67 -4.55 -14.70 5.60
N LEU A 68 -4.32 -15.68 4.73
CA LEU A 68 -5.41 -16.49 4.15
C LEU A 68 -6.13 -17.34 5.20
N SER A 69 -5.41 -17.85 6.21
CA SER A 69 -6.03 -18.60 7.31
C SER A 69 -7.03 -17.76 8.12
N LEU A 70 -6.93 -16.42 8.10
CA LEU A 70 -7.87 -15.53 8.77
C LEU A 70 -9.24 -15.48 8.07
N LEU A 71 -9.34 -15.89 6.80
CA LEU A 71 -10.61 -15.93 6.06
C LEU A 71 -11.49 -17.12 6.44
N GLY A 72 -10.88 -18.14 7.06
CA GLY A 72 -11.56 -19.37 7.48
C GLY A 72 -12.06 -20.22 6.31
N ASP A 73 -11.42 -20.11 5.14
CA ASP A 73 -11.74 -20.98 3.99
C ASP A 73 -11.34 -22.43 4.32
N ALA A 74 -12.20 -23.40 3.96
CA ALA A 74 -11.95 -24.82 4.19
C ALA A 74 -10.69 -25.31 3.44
N ASP A 75 -10.51 -24.81 2.21
CA ASP A 75 -9.28 -24.96 1.43
C ASP A 75 -8.94 -23.60 0.77
N PRO A 76 -7.88 -22.91 1.22
CA PRO A 76 -7.49 -21.63 0.65
C PRO A 76 -6.92 -21.75 -0.77
N VAL A 77 -6.33 -22.89 -1.15
CA VAL A 77 -5.76 -23.12 -2.48
C VAL A 77 -6.87 -23.33 -3.50
N GLU A 78 -7.87 -24.15 -3.16
CA GLU A 78 -9.05 -24.35 -4.00
C GLU A 78 -9.83 -23.03 -4.21
N ALA A 79 -10.02 -22.26 -3.14
CA ALA A 79 -10.70 -20.96 -3.21
C ALA A 79 -9.96 -19.95 -4.12
N LEU A 80 -8.62 -19.91 -4.06
CA LEU A 80 -7.81 -19.05 -4.93
C LEU A 80 -7.86 -19.51 -6.39
N ASN A 81 -7.81 -20.82 -6.65
CA ASN A 81 -7.93 -21.37 -8.00
C ASN A 81 -9.30 -21.07 -8.63
N ALA A 82 -10.38 -21.28 -7.88
CA ALA A 82 -11.73 -20.95 -8.31
C ALA A 82 -11.90 -19.43 -8.56
N GLN A 83 -11.26 -18.59 -7.75
CA GLN A 83 -11.26 -17.15 -7.96
C GLN A 83 -10.47 -16.75 -9.21
N ALA A 84 -9.27 -17.28 -9.42
CA ALA A 84 -8.46 -17.00 -10.60
C ALA A 84 -9.21 -17.36 -11.89
N GLN A 85 -9.87 -18.52 -11.92
CA GLN A 85 -10.68 -18.95 -13.07
C GLN A 85 -11.85 -18.01 -13.34
N ARG A 86 -12.57 -17.56 -12.31
CA ARG A 86 -13.65 -16.56 -12.45
C ARG A 86 -13.12 -15.24 -13.01
N MET A 87 -11.97 -14.76 -12.52
CA MET A 87 -11.35 -13.52 -12.99
C MET A 87 -10.92 -13.61 -14.46
N LEU A 88 -10.31 -14.73 -14.87
CA LEU A 88 -9.92 -14.99 -16.25
C LEU A 88 -11.15 -15.03 -17.19
N ALA A 89 -12.22 -15.72 -16.78
CA ALA A 89 -13.47 -15.79 -17.54
C ALA A 89 -14.13 -14.41 -17.69
N SER A 90 -14.12 -13.57 -16.65
CA SER A 90 -14.63 -12.19 -16.73
C SER A 90 -13.76 -11.29 -17.61
N SER A 91 -12.45 -11.47 -17.59
CA SER A 91 -11.51 -10.67 -18.40
C SER A 91 -11.58 -11.00 -19.90
N ALA A 92 -11.99 -12.23 -20.25
CA ALA A 92 -12.18 -12.66 -21.64
C ALA A 92 -13.36 -11.96 -22.33
N GLY A 93 -14.27 -11.34 -21.56
CA GLY A 93 -15.49 -10.69 -22.06
C GLY A 93 -15.44 -9.16 -22.22
N GLY A 94 -14.36 -8.48 -21.81
CA GLY A 94 -14.29 -7.02 -21.90
C GLY A 94 -13.00 -6.38 -21.37
N VAL A 95 -12.53 -5.38 -22.12
CA VAL A 95 -11.24 -4.67 -21.99
C VAL A 95 -11.00 -4.10 -20.58
N SER A 96 -10.09 -4.74 -19.82
CA SER A 96 -9.51 -4.14 -18.61
C SER A 96 -8.17 -4.80 -18.27
N GLY A 97 -7.06 -4.22 -18.77
CA GLY A 97 -5.68 -4.70 -18.57
C GLY A 97 -5.28 -4.92 -17.10
N GLU A 98 -5.90 -4.17 -16.18
CA GLU A 98 -5.63 -4.26 -14.74
C GLU A 98 -6.16 -5.56 -14.12
N GLN A 99 -7.28 -6.10 -14.60
CA GLN A 99 -7.90 -7.32 -14.06
C GLN A 99 -7.10 -8.58 -14.42
N PHE A 100 -6.43 -8.58 -15.58
CA PHE A 100 -5.54 -9.67 -15.99
C PHE A 100 -4.36 -9.82 -15.01
N GLY A 101 -3.72 -8.70 -14.64
CA GLY A 101 -2.60 -8.72 -13.70
C GLY A 101 -2.98 -9.26 -12.31
N HIS A 102 -4.21 -9.02 -11.86
CA HIS A 102 -4.68 -9.54 -10.57
C HIS A 102 -5.02 -11.03 -10.63
N ALA A 103 -5.55 -11.52 -11.75
CA ALA A 103 -5.83 -12.95 -11.94
C ALA A 103 -4.55 -13.80 -11.94
N ASP A 104 -3.50 -13.33 -12.65
CA ASP A 104 -2.20 -14.01 -12.69
C ASP A 104 -1.53 -14.07 -11.31
N GLN A 105 -1.65 -13.00 -10.52
CA GLN A 105 -1.10 -12.95 -9.15
C GLN A 105 -1.80 -13.93 -8.22
N VAL A 106 -3.13 -14.05 -8.31
CA VAL A 106 -3.92 -15.00 -7.51
C VAL A 106 -3.59 -16.43 -7.89
N ALA A 107 -3.47 -16.74 -9.19
CA ALA A 107 -3.06 -18.04 -9.68
C ALA A 107 -1.62 -18.41 -9.25
N ALA A 108 -0.69 -17.46 -9.32
CA ALA A 108 0.69 -17.66 -8.87
C ALA A 108 0.78 -17.93 -7.37
N LEU A 109 -0.07 -17.30 -6.55
CA LEU A 109 -0.14 -17.59 -5.12
C LEU A 109 -0.71 -18.99 -4.85
N ALA A 110 -1.76 -19.40 -5.56
CA ALA A 110 -2.32 -20.75 -5.42
C ALA A 110 -1.27 -21.82 -5.70
N LEU A 111 -0.52 -21.68 -6.80
CA LEU A 111 0.59 -22.58 -7.15
C LEU A 111 1.71 -22.57 -6.12
N ALA A 112 2.05 -21.40 -5.58
CA ALA A 112 3.11 -21.27 -4.60
C ALA A 112 2.77 -21.90 -3.23
N LEU A 113 1.48 -22.07 -2.95
CA LEU A 113 0.95 -22.71 -1.74
C LEU A 113 0.72 -24.22 -1.92
N ASP A 114 0.51 -24.68 -3.16
CA ASP A 114 0.34 -26.10 -3.51
C ASP A 114 1.65 -26.91 -3.39
N ASP A 115 2.80 -26.23 -3.42
CA ASP A 115 4.15 -26.81 -3.34
C ASP A 115 4.61 -27.10 -1.89
N ASP A 116 3.68 -27.15 -0.93
CA ASP A 116 3.92 -27.47 0.48
C ASP A 116 3.64 -28.98 0.73
N PRO A 117 4.60 -29.78 1.21
CA PRO A 117 4.42 -31.21 1.48
C PRO A 117 3.43 -31.54 2.62
N ASP A 118 2.81 -30.54 3.25
CA ASP A 118 1.85 -30.74 4.36
C ASP A 118 0.42 -31.09 3.88
N HIS A 119 0.17 -31.12 2.56
CA HIS A 119 -1.06 -31.67 1.97
C HIS A 119 -0.94 -33.16 1.62
N ALA A 120 -0.36 -33.96 2.53
CA ALA A 120 -0.56 -35.41 2.54
C ALA A 120 -1.26 -35.81 3.85
N LEU A 121 -2.56 -36.11 3.71
CA LEU A 121 -3.42 -36.84 4.66
C LEU A 121 -3.89 -36.08 5.91
N ILE A 122 -4.95 -35.29 5.79
CA ILE A 122 -5.97 -35.25 6.84
C ILE A 122 -7.36 -35.29 6.20
N SER A 123 -7.72 -36.48 5.73
CA SER A 123 -9.10 -36.93 5.85
C SER A 123 -9.27 -37.57 7.23
N THR A 124 -10.47 -37.40 7.79
CA THR A 124 -11.09 -38.07 8.96
C THR A 124 -11.13 -37.24 10.26
N PRO A 125 -12.33 -37.03 10.84
CA PRO A 125 -12.52 -36.28 12.08
C PRO A 125 -12.28 -37.18 13.29
N THR A 126 -11.77 -36.64 14.40
CA THR A 126 -12.11 -37.04 15.77
C THR A 126 -11.60 -35.97 16.72
N ALA A 127 -12.50 -35.45 17.54
CA ALA A 127 -12.18 -34.57 18.66
C ALA A 127 -11.60 -35.39 19.81
N GLU A 128 -10.54 -34.91 20.44
CA GLU A 128 -10.29 -35.22 21.85
C GLU A 128 -9.48 -34.10 22.53
N ILE A 129 -10.02 -33.66 23.67
CA ILE A 129 -9.53 -32.62 24.57
C ILE A 129 -8.52 -33.25 25.52
N ILE A 130 -7.28 -32.75 25.65
CA ILE A 130 -6.53 -32.82 26.92
C ILE A 130 -5.60 -31.61 27.09
N ASN A 131 -5.73 -30.95 28.24
CA ASN A 131 -4.87 -29.90 28.79
C ASN A 131 -3.48 -30.46 29.19
N ASN A 132 -2.38 -29.73 28.98
CA ASN A 132 -1.48 -29.39 30.10
C ASN A 132 -0.40 -28.36 29.75
N ALA A 133 -0.12 -27.50 30.73
CA ALA A 133 0.94 -26.51 30.75
C ALA A 133 2.32 -27.11 31.05
N GLY A 134 3.38 -26.44 30.58
CA GLY A 134 4.76 -26.71 30.98
C GLY A 134 5.77 -25.84 30.23
N ASN A 135 6.19 -24.73 30.85
CA ASN A 135 7.33 -23.90 30.42
C ASN A 135 8.64 -24.70 30.39
N ILE A 136 9.62 -24.29 29.56
CA ILE A 136 10.82 -23.49 29.91
C ILE A 136 11.79 -23.49 28.71
N SER A 137 12.36 -22.31 28.44
CA SER A 137 13.41 -21.98 27.47
C SER A 137 14.69 -22.80 27.57
N THR A 138 15.43 -22.96 26.47
CA THR A 138 16.90 -22.82 26.46
C THR A 138 17.38 -22.46 25.04
N ALA A 139 18.13 -21.35 24.92
CA ALA A 139 18.86 -20.95 23.73
C ALA A 139 20.24 -21.64 23.69
N THR A 140 20.67 -22.11 22.53
CA THR A 140 22.04 -22.64 22.34
C THR A 140 22.71 -21.97 21.13
N SER A 141 23.89 -21.43 21.38
CA SER A 141 24.81 -20.72 20.46
C SER A 141 25.50 -21.66 19.46
N PRO A 142 25.93 -21.19 18.27
CA PRO A 142 26.74 -21.97 17.33
C PRO A 142 28.24 -22.05 17.75
N PRO A 143 28.98 -23.09 17.31
CA PRO A 143 30.42 -23.24 17.58
C PRO A 143 31.32 -22.57 16.51
N PRO A 144 32.60 -22.29 16.83
CA PRO A 144 33.58 -21.63 15.95
C PRO A 144 34.28 -22.59 14.95
N PRO A 145 34.95 -22.06 13.89
CA PRO A 145 35.59 -22.87 12.86
C PRO A 145 37.01 -23.34 13.28
N PRO A 146 37.51 -24.46 12.74
CA PRO A 146 38.91 -24.87 12.92
C PRO A 146 39.84 -24.27 11.86
N ASP A 147 41.03 -23.91 12.34
CA ASP A 147 42.19 -23.39 11.61
C ASP A 147 42.82 -24.43 10.65
N VAL A 148 43.33 -23.93 9.53
CA VAL A 148 44.08 -24.67 8.51
C VAL A 148 45.57 -24.35 8.66
N PRO A 149 46.48 -25.35 8.56
CA PRO A 149 47.84 -25.11 8.09
C PRO A 149 48.11 -25.75 6.72
N ILE A 150 48.85 -24.98 5.94
CA ILE A 150 49.32 -25.17 4.56
C ILE A 150 50.52 -26.13 4.54
N ALA A 151 50.66 -26.99 3.52
CA ALA A 151 51.93 -27.25 2.81
C ALA A 151 51.85 -28.25 1.63
N LEU A 152 52.29 -27.74 0.47
CA LEU A 152 53.14 -28.36 -0.58
C LEU A 152 52.58 -29.44 -1.53
N THR A 153 52.24 -28.96 -2.73
CA THR A 153 52.79 -29.32 -4.06
C THR A 153 53.40 -30.70 -4.27
N GLU A 154 52.80 -31.50 -5.16
CA GLU A 154 53.45 -32.09 -6.34
C GLU A 154 52.43 -32.32 -7.47
N THR A 155 52.88 -32.09 -8.71
CA THR A 155 52.17 -32.22 -9.98
C THR A 155 52.35 -33.62 -10.58
N PRO A 156 51.29 -34.22 -11.13
CA PRO A 156 51.38 -34.91 -12.42
C PRO A 156 50.19 -34.53 -13.34
N GLU A 157 50.47 -34.04 -14.54
CA GLU A 157 50.52 -34.78 -15.82
C GLU A 157 49.20 -34.63 -16.60
N ILE A 158 49.32 -33.94 -17.74
CA ILE A 158 48.22 -33.57 -18.63
C ILE A 158 47.84 -34.81 -19.45
N ILE A 159 46.62 -35.31 -19.26
CA ILE A 159 46.00 -36.26 -20.18
C ILE A 159 44.90 -35.50 -20.93
N GLU A 160 45.10 -35.32 -22.24
CA GLU A 160 44.06 -34.86 -23.17
C GLU A 160 42.92 -35.86 -23.19
N THR A 161 41.75 -35.47 -22.66
CA THR A 161 40.50 -36.22 -22.84
C THR A 161 39.55 -35.38 -23.70
N GLN A 162 39.14 -35.99 -24.81
CA GLN A 162 38.25 -35.46 -25.83
C GLN A 162 36.91 -34.94 -25.29
N SER A 163 36.49 -33.82 -25.88
CA SER A 163 35.17 -33.19 -25.75
C SER A 163 34.01 -34.18 -25.84
N THR A 164 33.12 -34.14 -24.84
CA THR A 164 31.70 -34.46 -25.04
C THR A 164 30.91 -33.19 -24.77
N ILE A 165 30.34 -32.59 -25.82
CA ILE A 165 29.46 -31.42 -25.72
C ILE A 165 28.15 -31.89 -25.11
N ILE A 166 27.94 -31.62 -23.83
CA ILE A 166 26.61 -31.61 -23.24
C ILE A 166 26.05 -30.21 -23.50
N VAL A 167 25.05 -30.12 -24.38
CA VAL A 167 24.27 -28.90 -24.57
C VAL A 167 23.46 -28.68 -23.29
N GLY A 168 24.07 -27.98 -22.33
CA GLY A 168 23.37 -27.46 -21.16
C GLY A 168 22.32 -26.47 -21.61
N ALA A 169 21.07 -26.68 -21.18
CA ALA A 169 19.99 -25.74 -21.40
C ALA A 169 20.42 -24.35 -20.91
N VAL A 170 20.35 -23.36 -21.80
CA VAL A 170 20.65 -21.96 -21.48
C VAL A 170 19.59 -21.51 -20.47
N THR A 171 19.93 -21.54 -19.18
CA THR A 171 19.13 -20.85 -18.16
C THR A 171 19.02 -19.38 -18.57
N PRO A 172 17.81 -18.80 -18.65
CA PRO A 172 17.67 -17.39 -18.97
C PRO A 172 18.47 -16.59 -17.95
N ARG A 173 19.47 -15.84 -18.43
CA ARG A 173 20.22 -14.91 -17.60
C ARG A 173 19.20 -13.98 -16.94
N PRO A 174 19.26 -13.75 -15.61
CA PRO A 174 18.34 -12.83 -14.96
C PRO A 174 18.41 -11.49 -15.68
N THR A 175 17.30 -11.15 -16.34
CA THR A 175 17.09 -9.81 -16.90
C THR A 175 17.17 -8.88 -15.70
N ARG A 176 18.11 -7.94 -15.72
CA ARG A 176 18.16 -6.90 -14.69
C ARG A 176 16.77 -6.28 -14.63
N THR A 177 16.11 -6.39 -13.48
CA THR A 177 14.95 -5.57 -13.15
C THR A 177 15.36 -4.13 -13.45
N SER A 178 14.58 -3.44 -14.29
CA SER A 178 14.82 -2.03 -14.56
C SER A 178 14.89 -1.32 -13.21
N VAL A 179 16.08 -0.81 -12.86
CA VAL A 179 16.20 0.14 -11.76
C VAL A 179 15.22 1.26 -12.11
N PRO A 180 14.32 1.68 -11.19
CA PRO A 180 13.41 2.80 -11.47
C PRO A 180 14.26 3.92 -12.04
N THR A 181 13.98 4.28 -13.29
CA THR A 181 14.66 5.38 -13.96
C THR A 181 14.46 6.57 -13.03
N LEU A 182 15.55 7.08 -12.45
CA LEU A 182 15.55 8.32 -11.69
C LEU A 182 14.83 9.32 -12.60
N GLY A 183 13.60 9.71 -12.24
CA GLY A 183 12.78 10.55 -13.09
C GLY A 183 13.58 11.78 -13.49
N ALA A 184 13.41 12.26 -14.72
CA ALA A 184 14.07 13.50 -15.13
C ALA A 184 13.74 14.60 -14.10
N PRO A 185 14.72 15.46 -13.77
CA PRO A 185 14.52 16.49 -12.76
C PRO A 185 13.31 17.38 -13.13
N PHE A 186 12.50 17.73 -12.14
CA PHE A 186 11.36 18.61 -12.35
C PHE A 186 11.83 20.07 -12.41
N ALA A 187 11.30 20.83 -13.35
CA ALA A 187 11.51 22.27 -13.44
C ALA A 187 10.38 23.02 -12.74
N LEU A 188 10.70 24.13 -12.07
CA LEU A 188 9.68 25.03 -11.50
C LEU A 188 9.07 25.86 -12.64
N THR A 189 7.84 25.55 -13.04
CA THR A 189 7.18 26.21 -14.17
C THR A 189 6.16 27.27 -13.78
N GLY A 190 5.73 27.29 -12.51
CA GLY A 190 4.80 28.29 -12.02
C GLY A 190 4.90 28.53 -10.52
N GLN A 191 4.73 29.79 -10.13
CA GLN A 191 4.63 30.23 -8.74
C GLN A 191 3.59 31.34 -8.66
N GLU A 192 2.54 31.13 -7.89
CA GLU A 192 1.40 32.05 -7.76
C GLU A 192 1.09 32.29 -6.29
N SER A 193 0.80 33.53 -5.90
CA SER A 193 0.25 33.86 -4.58
C SER A 193 -1.27 33.75 -4.60
N LEU A 194 -1.85 33.05 -3.62
CA LEU A 194 -3.29 32.83 -3.47
C LEU A 194 -3.84 33.64 -2.29
N CYS A 195 -4.58 34.71 -2.58
CA CYS A 195 -5.29 35.51 -1.57
C CYS A 195 -6.77 35.14 -1.53
N ASP A 196 -7.09 33.91 -1.11
CA ASP A 196 -8.47 33.45 -0.93
C ASP A 196 -8.73 33.20 0.56
N SER A 197 -9.70 33.91 1.13
CA SER A 197 -10.08 33.81 2.55
C SER A 197 -10.78 32.48 2.90
N ASN A 198 -11.14 31.67 1.91
CA ASN A 198 -11.70 30.33 2.13
C ASN A 198 -10.64 29.25 2.29
N LEU A 199 -9.37 29.56 2.01
CA LEU A 199 -8.25 28.66 2.22
C LEU A 199 -7.65 28.86 3.61
N PRO A 200 -7.04 27.82 4.21
CA PRO A 200 -6.25 27.97 5.42
C PRO A 200 -5.13 29.01 5.26
N ASP A 201 -4.87 29.75 6.34
CA ASP A 201 -3.79 30.71 6.39
C ASP A 201 -2.43 30.05 6.11
N GLY A 202 -1.63 30.66 5.24
CA GLY A 202 -0.29 30.16 4.91
C GLY A 202 -0.27 28.84 4.12
N LEU A 203 -1.35 28.47 3.43
CA LEU A 203 -1.40 27.22 2.66
C LEU A 203 -0.41 27.23 1.47
N LEU A 204 0.62 26.40 1.54
CA LEU A 204 1.46 26.05 0.40
C LEU A 204 0.81 24.89 -0.37
N GLN A 205 0.56 25.09 -1.65
CA GLN A 205 0.08 24.07 -2.58
C GLN A 205 1.18 23.71 -3.57
N VAL A 206 1.42 22.43 -3.77
CA VAL A 206 2.40 21.91 -4.72
C VAL A 206 1.67 21.03 -5.72
N LEU A 207 1.76 21.39 -7.00
CA LEU A 207 1.20 20.64 -8.10
C LEU A 207 2.31 20.12 -9.00
N VAL A 208 2.37 18.80 -9.18
CA VAL A 208 3.41 18.14 -9.97
C VAL A 208 2.80 17.54 -11.24
N LEU A 209 3.40 17.90 -12.37
CA LEU A 209 2.98 17.50 -13.71
C LEU A 209 4.11 16.75 -14.44
N ASN A 210 3.74 15.83 -15.33
CA ASN A 210 4.67 15.22 -16.28
C ASN A 210 4.82 16.06 -17.56
N SER A 211 5.65 15.61 -18.50
CA SER A 211 5.86 16.26 -19.81
C SER A 211 4.57 16.44 -20.63
N ASN A 212 3.57 15.57 -20.41
CA ASN A 212 2.24 15.64 -21.03
C ASN A 212 1.22 16.49 -20.22
N ARG A 213 1.68 17.27 -19.24
CA ARG A 213 0.85 18.06 -18.29
C ARG A 213 -0.17 17.22 -17.50
N ARG A 214 0.07 15.92 -17.34
CA ARG A 214 -0.74 15.10 -16.45
C ARG A 214 -0.17 15.15 -15.04
N GLN A 215 -1.07 15.21 -14.08
CA GLN A 215 -0.75 15.15 -12.67
C GLN A 215 -0.03 13.83 -12.27
N LEU A 216 1.03 13.94 -11.47
CA LEU A 216 1.87 12.81 -11.09
C LEU A 216 1.82 12.57 -9.57
N ALA A 217 1.33 11.39 -9.18
CA ALA A 217 1.25 10.95 -7.79
C ALA A 217 2.57 10.32 -7.31
N GLY A 218 2.75 10.30 -5.99
CA GLY A 218 3.88 9.63 -5.33
C GLY A 218 5.21 10.37 -5.48
N VAL A 219 5.20 11.65 -5.84
CA VAL A 219 6.42 12.46 -5.92
C VAL A 219 6.74 13.03 -4.54
N GLU A 220 7.95 12.76 -4.05
CA GLU A 220 8.46 13.31 -2.79
C GLU A 220 8.65 14.82 -2.93
N VAL A 221 8.09 15.56 -1.98
CA VAL A 221 8.28 17.00 -1.77
C VAL A 221 9.02 17.17 -0.46
N VAL A 222 10.15 17.87 -0.51
CA VAL A 222 10.98 18.23 0.63
C VAL A 222 10.89 19.74 0.86
N VAL A 223 10.36 20.12 2.01
CA VAL A 223 10.29 21.51 2.46
C VAL A 223 11.36 21.72 3.52
N THR A 224 12.22 22.72 3.34
CA THR A 224 13.34 23.03 4.24
C THR A 224 13.22 24.46 4.73
N TRP A 225 13.48 24.69 6.01
CA TRP A 225 13.56 26.01 6.66
C TRP A 225 14.70 26.00 7.68
N ASP A 226 14.97 27.13 8.33
CA ASP A 226 16.09 27.27 9.28
C ASP A 226 16.02 26.27 10.46
N GLY A 227 14.80 25.87 10.84
CA GLY A 227 14.56 24.94 11.96
C GLY A 227 14.53 23.45 11.58
N GLY A 228 14.66 23.08 10.31
CA GLY A 228 14.63 21.69 9.90
C GLY A 228 14.11 21.45 8.48
N LYS A 229 13.65 20.21 8.25
CA LYS A 229 13.03 19.81 6.99
C LYS A 229 11.87 18.88 7.23
N GLU A 230 10.92 18.88 6.31
CA GLU A 230 9.77 18.00 6.27
C GLU A 230 9.63 17.37 4.89
N GLN A 231 9.07 16.17 4.85
CA GLN A 231 8.91 15.38 3.64
C GLN A 231 7.47 14.89 3.54
N PHE A 232 6.85 15.10 2.39
CA PHE A 232 5.51 14.60 2.07
C PHE A 232 5.41 14.23 0.60
N PHE A 233 4.27 13.68 0.18
CA PHE A 233 4.11 13.10 -1.16
C PHE A 233 2.87 13.61 -1.87
N THR A 234 2.95 13.76 -3.19
CA THR A 234 1.79 14.09 -4.04
C THR A 234 0.81 12.92 -4.18
N GLY A 235 -0.46 13.25 -4.39
CA GLY A 235 -1.51 12.27 -4.70
C GLY A 235 -2.17 11.61 -3.49
N LEU A 236 -1.84 12.05 -2.27
CA LEU A 236 -2.50 11.58 -1.04
C LEU A 236 -3.87 12.23 -0.82
N LYS A 237 -4.18 13.32 -1.53
CA LYS A 237 -5.48 14.02 -1.53
C LYS A 237 -6.17 13.84 -2.88
N THR A 238 -6.76 12.66 -3.08
CA THR A 238 -7.36 12.26 -4.37
C THR A 238 -8.47 13.20 -4.85
N GLU A 239 -9.16 13.86 -3.93
CA GLU A 239 -10.23 14.83 -4.17
C GLU A 239 -9.72 16.15 -4.77
N LEU A 240 -8.45 16.49 -4.57
CA LEU A 240 -7.80 17.68 -5.16
C LEU A 240 -6.94 17.35 -6.38
N GLY A 241 -6.65 16.05 -6.58
CA GLY A 241 -5.99 15.53 -7.76
C GLY A 241 -4.74 14.71 -7.45
N ASN A 242 -4.40 13.80 -8.37
CA ASN A 242 -3.30 12.85 -8.22
C ASN A 242 -1.92 13.52 -8.08
N GLY A 243 -1.76 14.76 -8.51
CA GLY A 243 -0.48 15.48 -8.50
C GLY A 243 -0.38 16.53 -7.41
N TYR A 244 -1.37 16.58 -6.52
CA TYR A 244 -1.49 17.60 -5.50
C TYR A 244 -0.85 17.17 -4.20
N ALA A 245 -0.16 18.10 -3.55
CA ALA A 245 0.22 18.05 -2.14
C ALA A 245 0.12 19.45 -1.54
N ASP A 246 0.01 19.53 -0.22
CA ASP A 246 -0.04 20.80 0.50
C ASP A 246 0.68 20.75 1.84
N TYR A 247 0.95 21.94 2.37
CA TYR A 247 1.64 22.17 3.62
C TYR A 247 1.15 23.48 4.24
N ILE A 248 1.06 23.56 5.56
CA ILE A 248 0.70 24.79 6.28
C ILE A 248 1.97 25.50 6.70
N MET A 249 2.28 26.64 6.06
CA MET A 249 3.44 27.46 6.40
C MET A 249 3.22 28.20 7.71
N THR A 250 4.30 28.33 8.49
CA THR A 250 4.32 29.22 9.64
C THR A 250 4.56 30.66 9.18
N PRO A 251 3.84 31.65 9.73
CA PRO A 251 4.09 33.05 9.43
C PRO A 251 5.55 33.46 9.66
N GLU A 252 6.06 34.37 8.82
CA GLU A 252 7.41 34.94 8.89
C GLU A 252 8.57 33.94 8.71
N VAL A 253 8.30 32.68 8.44
CA VAL A 253 9.31 31.67 8.12
C VAL A 253 9.56 31.62 6.61
N THR A 254 10.83 31.54 6.22
CA THR A 254 11.25 31.37 4.83
C THR A 254 11.56 29.91 4.54
N TYR A 255 10.96 29.39 3.47
CA TYR A 255 11.05 28.01 3.05
C TYR A 255 11.78 27.87 1.71
N ALA A 256 12.42 26.72 1.54
CA ALA A 256 12.94 26.20 0.30
C ALA A 256 12.22 24.88 -0.03
N ILE A 257 11.69 24.75 -1.23
CA ILE A 257 10.93 23.58 -1.67
C ILE A 257 11.63 22.92 -2.83
N GLN A 258 11.89 21.62 -2.67
CA GLN A 258 12.51 20.76 -3.68
C GLN A 258 11.70 19.47 -3.79
N LEU A 259 11.56 18.95 -5.01
CA LEU A 259 10.95 17.63 -5.24
C LEU A 259 12.00 16.52 -5.10
N ALA A 260 12.26 15.78 -6.18
CA ALA A 260 13.34 14.81 -6.26
C ALA A 260 14.71 15.50 -6.34
N ARG A 261 15.76 14.83 -5.85
CA ARG A 261 17.14 15.30 -5.99
C ARG A 261 17.46 15.61 -7.45
N GLY A 262 18.01 16.80 -7.68
CA GLY A 262 18.36 17.31 -9.01
C GLY A 262 17.25 18.14 -9.68
N SER A 263 16.04 18.18 -9.12
CA SER A 263 14.99 19.12 -9.55
C SER A 263 15.33 20.55 -9.12
N ASP A 264 14.70 21.51 -9.80
CA ASP A 264 14.73 22.91 -9.43
C ASP A 264 14.25 23.11 -7.98
N VAL A 265 14.78 24.13 -7.33
CA VAL A 265 14.45 24.50 -5.96
C VAL A 265 13.74 25.84 -5.97
N ALA A 266 12.52 25.87 -5.42
CA ALA A 266 11.81 27.11 -5.15
C ALA A 266 12.37 27.71 -3.84
N LEU A 267 13.06 28.83 -3.92
CA LEU A 267 13.71 29.49 -2.78
C LEU A 267 12.92 30.74 -2.35
N GLY A 268 13.07 31.13 -1.08
CA GLY A 268 12.49 32.38 -0.59
C GLY A 268 10.97 32.34 -0.45
N ILE A 269 10.39 31.17 -0.24
CA ILE A 269 8.94 30.99 -0.18
C ILE A 269 8.46 31.38 1.23
N VAL A 270 7.59 32.38 1.31
CA VAL A 270 7.02 32.92 2.55
C VAL A 270 5.52 33.10 2.35
N ALA A 271 4.72 32.87 3.39
CA ALA A 271 3.29 33.14 3.34
C ALA A 271 3.01 34.63 3.00
N PRO A 272 2.34 34.96 1.88
CA PRO A 272 2.05 36.33 1.51
C PRO A 272 1.01 36.95 2.45
N THR A 273 1.11 38.24 2.73
CA THR A 273 0.08 38.97 3.46
C THR A 273 -1.01 39.47 2.50
N CYS A 274 -2.26 39.11 2.75
CA CYS A 274 -3.41 39.48 1.95
C CYS A 274 -4.39 40.33 2.77
N GLN A 275 -5.22 41.12 2.09
CA GLN A 275 -6.30 41.90 2.71
C GLN A 275 -7.64 41.54 2.07
N THR A 276 -8.67 41.38 2.90
CA THR A 276 -10.05 41.20 2.43
C THR A 276 -10.64 42.54 1.97
N SER A 277 -11.79 42.50 1.29
CA SER A 277 -12.53 43.71 0.92
C SER A 277 -13.03 44.53 2.13
N SER A 278 -13.11 43.91 3.32
CA SER A 278 -13.42 44.58 4.59
C SER A 278 -12.20 45.20 5.28
N GLY A 279 -10.99 45.01 4.76
CA GLY A 279 -9.74 45.54 5.32
C GLY A 279 -9.10 44.66 6.40
N GLU A 280 -9.60 43.45 6.62
CA GLU A 280 -8.98 42.48 7.52
C GLU A 280 -7.75 41.86 6.86
N THR A 281 -6.66 41.72 7.61
CA THR A 281 -5.38 41.20 7.11
C THR A 281 -5.24 39.74 7.49
N PHE A 282 -4.85 38.88 6.55
CA PHE A 282 -4.64 37.45 6.77
C PHE A 282 -3.44 36.94 5.97
N PHE A 283 -2.95 35.74 6.26
CA PHE A 283 -1.85 35.13 5.52
C PHE A 283 -2.40 34.30 4.36
N GLY A 284 -2.17 34.74 3.12
CA GLY A 284 -2.51 33.98 1.94
C GLY A 284 -1.65 32.72 1.75
N GLY A 285 -2.02 31.95 0.74
CA GLY A 285 -1.28 30.77 0.30
C GLY A 285 -0.33 31.04 -0.86
N ILE A 286 0.44 30.02 -1.24
CA ILE A 286 1.26 29.99 -2.47
C ILE A 286 0.97 28.70 -3.20
N LYS A 287 0.86 28.74 -4.52
CA LYS A 287 0.81 27.57 -5.39
C LYS A 287 2.09 27.48 -6.22
N LEU A 288 2.81 26.37 -6.08
CA LEU A 288 3.97 26.02 -6.88
C LEU A 288 3.57 24.93 -7.88
N THR A 289 3.95 25.12 -9.14
CA THR A 289 3.75 24.14 -10.20
C THR A 289 5.11 23.69 -10.71
N PHE A 290 5.34 22.38 -10.64
CA PHE A 290 6.54 21.75 -11.16
C PHE A 290 6.18 20.83 -12.31
N GLN A 291 7.02 20.81 -13.34
CA GLN A 291 6.79 20.00 -14.52
C GLN A 291 8.06 19.28 -14.96
N GLN A 292 7.92 18.00 -15.32
CA GLN A 292 9.00 17.28 -15.97
C GLN A 292 9.18 17.81 -17.42
N PRO A 293 10.41 18.19 -17.83
CA PRO A 293 10.67 18.73 -19.17
C PRO A 293 10.37 17.73 -20.30
#